data_AF-A0A6N8EZR3-F1
#
_entry.id   AF-A0A6N8EZR3-F1
#
_cell.length_a   1.000
_cell.length_b   1.000
_cell.length_c   1.000
_cell.angle_alpha   90.00
_cell.angle_beta   90.00
_cell.angle_gamma   90.00
#
_symmetry.space_group_name_H-M   'P 1'
#
loop_
_entity.id
_entity.type
_entity.pdbx_description
1 polymer ?
#
loop_
_entity_poly.entity_id
_entity_poly.type
_entity_poly.pdbx_seq_one_letter_code
_entity_poly.pdbx_strand_id
1 'polypeptide(L)'
;MEKLERIIDELEHGLVFTIFFIEAEGHEKCYDLWFVKEDNTYYLQEIYMENGTPDEVGETFSYHKAVIIRKLTEFAECKQFVIREWNS
;
A
#
# COMPACT_ATOMS: atom_id res chain seq x y z
N MET A 1 -0.92 -7.63 13.61
CA MET A 1 -2.21 -8.03 13.01
C MET A 1 -3.22 -6.91 13.15
N GLU A 2 -3.51 -6.46 14.38
CA GLU A 2 -4.48 -5.35 14.64
C GLU A 2 -4.25 -4.08 13.80
N LYS A 3 -3.00 -3.67 13.57
CA LYS A 3 -2.70 -2.50 12.72
C LYS A 3 -3.13 -2.69 11.25
N LEU A 4 -2.93 -3.89 10.70
CA LEU A 4 -3.28 -4.19 9.30
C LEU A 4 -4.79 -4.36 9.14
N GLU A 5 -5.44 -4.99 10.11
CA GLU A 5 -6.91 -5.10 10.15
C GLU A 5 -7.55 -3.71 10.16
N ARG A 6 -7.04 -2.79 11.00
CA ARG A 6 -7.52 -1.41 11.03
C ARG A 6 -7.37 -0.70 9.67
N ILE A 7 -6.25 -0.88 8.98
CA ILE A 7 -6.03 -0.28 7.65
C ILE A 7 -7.08 -0.79 6.65
N ILE A 8 -7.40 -2.08 6.68
CA ILE A 8 -8.41 -2.65 5.78
C ILE A 8 -9.78 -2.06 6.04
N ASP A 9 -10.18 -1.94 7.32
CA ASP A 9 -11.44 -1.32 7.68
C ASP A 9 -11.48 0.16 7.27
N GLU A 10 -10.37 0.90 7.50
CA GLU A 10 -10.20 2.30 7.10
C GLU A 10 -10.31 2.50 5.58
N LEU A 11 -9.73 1.60 4.79
CA LEU A 11 -9.86 1.58 3.33
C LEU A 11 -11.32 1.38 2.89
N GLU A 12 -12.04 0.42 3.49
CA GLU A 12 -13.45 0.16 3.18
C GLU A 12 -14.37 1.35 3.57
N HIS A 13 -13.89 2.22 4.47
CA HIS A 13 -14.51 3.49 4.82
C HIS A 13 -14.11 4.67 3.91
N GLY A 14 -13.27 4.43 2.90
CA GLY A 14 -12.92 5.40 1.87
C GLY A 14 -11.61 6.16 2.11
N LEU A 15 -10.81 5.76 3.11
CA LEU A 15 -9.46 6.30 3.27
C LEU A 15 -8.52 5.73 2.21
N VAL A 16 -7.42 6.45 1.99
CA VAL A 16 -6.34 6.09 1.08
C VAL A 16 -5.04 6.14 1.87
N PHE A 17 -4.13 5.21 1.57
CA PHE A 17 -2.86 5.11 2.27
C PHE A 17 -1.69 5.03 1.30
N THR A 18 -0.62 5.76 1.61
CA THR A 18 0.69 5.55 0.99
C THR A 18 1.51 4.60 1.86
N ILE A 19 2.06 3.58 1.23
CA ILE A 19 2.86 2.51 1.83
C ILE A 19 4.29 2.65 1.32
N PHE A 20 5.24 2.80 2.24
CA PHE A 20 6.67 2.81 1.95
C PHE A 20 7.34 1.64 2.64
N PHE A 21 8.17 0.89 1.91
CA PHE A 21 9.00 -0.16 2.50
C PHE A 21 10.36 -0.30 1.81
N ILE A 22 11.30 -0.89 2.54
CA ILE A 22 12.63 -1.21 2.02
C ILE A 22 12.78 -2.74 1.98
N GLU A 23 12.90 -3.28 0.78
CA GLU A 23 13.09 -4.71 0.56
C GLU A 23 14.36 -5.23 1.22
N ALA A 24 14.48 -6.55 1.39
CA ALA A 24 15.67 -7.16 1.99
C ALA A 24 16.97 -6.77 1.25
N GLU A 25 16.89 -6.58 -0.07
CA GLU A 25 17.99 -6.18 -0.95
C GLU A 25 18.35 -4.69 -0.83
N GLY A 26 17.56 -3.89 -0.11
CA GLY A 26 17.79 -2.46 0.11
C GLY A 26 17.09 -1.55 -0.89
N HIS A 27 16.28 -2.10 -1.80
CA HIS A 27 15.48 -1.30 -2.73
C HIS A 27 14.29 -0.67 -2.02
N GLU A 28 14.10 0.62 -2.26
CA GLU A 28 12.96 1.38 -1.75
C GLU A 28 11.75 1.18 -2.68
N LYS A 29 10.59 0.92 -2.07
CA LYS A 29 9.32 0.74 -2.77
C LYS A 29 8.26 1.61 -2.14
N CYS A 30 7.43 2.21 -2.99
CA CYS A 30 6.34 3.07 -2.58
C CYS A 30 5.08 2.70 -3.37
N TYR A 31 3.95 2.67 -2.68
CA TYR A 31 2.65 2.38 -3.28
C TYR A 31 1.55 3.23 -2.68
N ASP A 32 0.58 3.64 -3.48
CA ASP A 32 -0.72 4.09 -2.98
C ASP A 32 -1.72 2.94 -2.96
N LEU A 33 -2.52 2.87 -1.90
CA LEU A 33 -3.53 1.84 -1.65
C LEU A 33 -4.88 2.50 -1.38
N TRP A 34 -5.89 2.12 -2.15
CA TRP A 34 -7.28 2.51 -1.94
C TRP A 34 -8.25 1.36 -2.20
N PHE A 35 -9.50 1.51 -1.77
CA PHE A 35 -10.57 0.56 -2.02
C PHE A 35 -11.69 1.21 -2.84
N VAL A 36 -12.19 0.47 -3.84
CA VAL A 36 -13.32 0.87 -4.68
C VAL A 36 -14.50 -0.02 -4.34
N LYS A 37 -15.60 0.61 -3.92
CA LYS A 37 -16.76 -0.09 -3.36
C LYS A 37 -17.64 -0.70 -4.46
N GLU A 38 -17.66 -0.06 -5.63
CA GLU A 38 -18.46 -0.43 -6.79
C GLU A 38 -18.16 -1.86 -7.26
N ASP A 39 -16.90 -2.25 -7.21
CA ASP A 39 -16.42 -3.57 -7.66
C ASP A 39 -15.82 -4.41 -6.53
N ASN A 40 -15.79 -3.88 -5.29
CA ASN A 40 -15.24 -4.55 -4.11
C ASN A 40 -13.76 -4.95 -4.31
N THR A 41 -12.99 -4.01 -4.85
CA THR A 41 -11.59 -4.20 -5.25
C THR A 41 -10.67 -3.25 -4.51
N TYR A 42 -9.52 -3.78 -4.09
CA TYR A 42 -8.41 -3.01 -3.55
C TYR A 42 -7.42 -2.73 -4.66
N TYR A 43 -7.01 -1.48 -4.79
CA TYR A 43 -6.07 -1.05 -5.80
C TYR A 43 -4.75 -0.67 -5.16
N LEU A 44 -3.66 -1.14 -5.74
CA LEU A 44 -2.30 -0.84 -5.32
C LEU A 44 -1.56 -0.25 -6.53
N GLN A 45 -1.15 1.00 -6.45
CA GLN A 45 -0.44 1.69 -7.52
C GLN A 45 1.01 1.91 -7.14
N GLU A 46 1.93 1.52 -8.02
CA GLU A 46 3.36 1.80 -7.84
C GLU A 46 3.62 3.30 -7.91
N ILE A 47 4.49 3.76 -7.02
CA ILE A 47 5.11 5.07 -7.10
C ILE A 47 6.61 4.83 -7.21
N TYR A 48 7.16 5.15 -8.37
CA TYR A 48 8.59 5.07 -8.60
C TYR A 48 9.31 6.13 -7.78
N MET A 49 10.42 5.71 -7.17
CA MET A 49 11.21 6.54 -6.28
C MET A 49 12.54 6.85 -6.96
N GLU A 50 12.87 8.13 -7.10
CA GLU A 50 14.21 8.58 -7.50
C GLU A 50 14.89 9.24 -6.29
N ASN A 51 16.01 8.67 -5.83
CA ASN A 51 16.77 9.18 -4.68
C ASN A 51 15.90 9.41 -3.42
N GLY A 52 14.98 8.49 -3.12
CA GLY A 52 14.09 8.57 -1.96
C GLY A 52 12.93 9.55 -2.08
N THR A 53 12.71 10.11 -3.27
CA THR A 53 11.58 11.01 -3.55
C THR A 53 10.64 10.37 -4.57
N PRO A 54 9.30 10.46 -4.39
CA PRO A 54 8.35 10.09 -5.42
C PRO A 54 8.63 10.86 -6.71
N ASP A 55 8.82 10.15 -7.82
CA ASP A 55 9.14 10.73 -9.13
C ASP A 55 7.99 10.55 -10.12
N GLU A 56 7.60 9.30 -10.39
CA GLU A 56 6.56 8.96 -11.36
C GLU A 56 5.59 7.89 -10.83
N VAL A 57 4.34 7.94 -11.29
CA VAL A 57 3.33 6.91 -11.03
C VAL A 57 3.50 5.75 -12.00
N GLY A 58 3.62 4.54 -11.46
CA GLY A 58 3.79 3.30 -12.20
C GLY A 58 2.50 2.51 -12.40
N GLU A 59 2.66 1.20 -12.53
CA GLU A 59 1.54 0.28 -12.76
C GLU A 59 0.55 0.25 -11.60
N THR A 60 -0.73 0.05 -11.94
CA THR A 60 -1.80 -0.11 -10.97
C THR A 60 -2.34 -1.54 -11.02
N PHE A 61 -2.37 -2.17 -9.86
CA PHE A 61 -2.81 -3.55 -9.69
C PHE A 61 -4.09 -3.61 -8.88
N SER A 62 -4.98 -4.53 -9.23
CA SER A 62 -6.23 -4.78 -8.52
C SER A 62 -6.22 -6.13 -7.82
N TYR A 63 -6.75 -6.14 -6.60
CA TYR A 63 -6.73 -7.31 -5.72
C TYR A 63 -8.03 -7.43 -4.92
N HIS A 64 -8.40 -8.68 -4.63
CA HIS A 64 -9.42 -8.95 -3.61
C HIS A 64 -8.82 -8.88 -2.19
N LYS A 65 -9.68 -8.70 -1.18
CA LYS A 65 -9.33 -8.52 0.25
C LYS A 65 -8.27 -9.50 0.77
N ALA A 66 -8.40 -10.79 0.47
CA ALA A 66 -7.44 -11.80 0.95
C ALA A 66 -6.03 -11.59 0.38
N VAL A 67 -5.92 -11.15 -0.87
CA VAL A 67 -4.63 -10.93 -1.54
C VAL A 67 -3.96 -9.66 -1.02
N ILE A 68 -4.73 -8.59 -0.80
CA ILE A 68 -4.16 -7.36 -0.25
C ILE A 68 -3.69 -7.54 1.20
N ILE A 69 -4.43 -8.29 2.04
CA ILE A 69 -4.00 -8.61 3.40
C ILE A 69 -2.67 -9.36 3.39
N ARG A 70 -2.53 -10.33 2.48
CA ARG A 70 -1.28 -11.07 2.32
C ARG A 70 -0.13 -10.15 1.90
N LYS A 71 -0.33 -9.28 0.89
CA LYS A 71 0.69 -8.32 0.45
C LYS A 71 1.11 -7.35 1.57
N LEU A 72 0.14 -6.80 2.29
CA LEU A 72 0.44 -5.93 3.44
C LEU A 72 1.22 -6.65 4.53
N THR A 73 0.96 -7.94 4.74
CA THR A 73 1.73 -8.78 5.66
C THR A 73 3.16 -8.98 5.16
N GLU A 74 3.34 -9.32 3.87
CA GLU A 74 4.66 -9.45 3.23
C GLU A 74 5.46 -8.13 3.29
N PHE A 75 4.83 -6.99 3.06
CA PHE A 75 5.46 -5.68 3.19
C PHE A 75 5.85 -5.35 4.64
N ALA A 76 5.04 -5.77 5.61
CA ALA A 76 5.33 -5.56 7.02
C ALA A 76 6.54 -6.38 7.53
N GLU A 77 6.94 -7.43 6.80
CA GLU A 77 8.14 -8.23 7.08
C GLU A 77 9.43 -7.63 6.48
N CYS A 78 9.31 -6.57 5.66
CA CYS A 78 10.45 -5.88 5.07
C CYS A 78 11.26 -5.09 6.12
N LYS A 79 12.50 -4.71 5.79
CA LYS A 79 13.44 -4.07 6.74
C LYS A 79 12.90 -2.79 7.35
N GLN A 80 12.09 -2.07 6.59
CA GLN A 80 11.34 -0.91 7.02
C GLN A 80 9.96 -0.96 6.38
N PHE A 81 8.93 -0.59 7.15
CA PHE A 81 7.55 -0.54 6.69
C PHE A 81 6.81 0.63 7.35
N VAL A 82 6.39 1.58 6.54
CA VAL A 82 5.72 2.81 6.96
C VAL A 82 4.43 2.93 6.16
N ILE A 83 3.34 3.22 6.85
CA ILE A 83 2.04 3.53 6.25
C ILE A 83 1.65 4.92 6.69
N ARG A 84 1.23 5.75 5.74
CA ARG A 84 0.74 7.10 5.97
C ARG A 84 -0.64 7.23 5.36
N GLU A 85 -1.57 7.75 6.13
CA GLU A 85 -2.87 8.17 5.62
C GLU A 85 -2.69 9.33 4.67
N TRP A 86 -3.44 9.33 3.57
CA TRP A 86 -3.46 10.44 2.65
C TRP A 86 -4.36 11.54 3.23
N ASN A 87 -3.74 12.58 3.80
CA ASN A 87 -4.45 13.78 4.20
C ASN A 87 -4.59 14.68 2.97
N SER A 88 -5.81 14.77 2.43
CA SER A 88 -6.16 15.79 1.42
C SER A 88 -6.04 17.20 1.98
#